data_AF-A0A967TI25-F1
#
_entry.id   AF-A0A967TI25-F1
#
_cell.length_a   1.000
_cell.length_b   1.000
_cell.length_c   1.000
_cell.angle_alpha   90.00
_cell.angle_beta   90.00
_cell.angle_gamma   90.00
#
_symmetry.space_group_name_H-M   'P 1'
#
loop_
_entity.id
_entity.type
_entity.pdbx_description
1 polymer ?
#
loop_
_entity_poly.entity_id
_entity_poly.type
_entity_poly.pdbx_seq_one_letter_code
_entity_poly.pdbx_strand_id
1 'polypeptide(L)'
;MSPRPTIRREGDGSFLLRLRVFEPGAVRRIRAIPGRRWDPGRRVWRIPDTPEAVAGLRALFPGVRLPGAGDAAEADERDLVQELRRAMVL
;
A
#
# COMPACT_ATOMS: atom_id res chain seq x y z
N MET A 1 11.95 17.95 7.59
CA MET A 1 10.54 17.93 7.12
C MET A 1 10.25 16.56 6.56
N SER A 2 9.20 15.88 7.02
CA SER A 2 8.75 14.63 6.38
C SER A 2 8.10 14.96 5.03
N PRO A 3 8.47 14.28 3.94
CA PRO A 3 7.88 14.54 2.63
C PRO A 3 6.39 14.21 2.66
N ARG A 4 5.56 15.04 2.02
CA ARG A 4 4.14 14.77 1.82
C ARG A 4 3.93 14.18 0.42
N PRO A 5 3.93 12.85 0.27
CA PRO A 5 3.61 12.24 -1.00
C PRO A 5 2.13 12.42 -1.37
N THR A 6 1.85 12.24 -2.65
CA THR A 6 0.50 11.89 -3.10
C THR A 6 0.42 10.38 -3.19
N ILE A 7 -0.58 9.78 -2.52
CA ILE A 7 -0.86 8.34 -2.57
C ILE A 7 -2.26 8.15 -3.14
N ARG A 8 -2.40 7.27 -4.13
CA ARG A 8 -3.68 6.85 -4.70
C ARG A 8 -3.75 5.34 -4.75
N ARG A 9 -4.93 4.76 -4.54
CA ARG A 9 -5.19 3.34 -4.80
C ARG A 9 -5.58 3.15 -6.27
N GLU A 10 -5.08 2.11 -6.90
CA GLU A 10 -5.44 1.63 -8.23
C GLU A 10 -6.29 0.35 -8.08
N GLY A 11 -7.18 0.08 -9.03
CA GLY A 11 -8.15 -1.02 -8.93
C GLY A 11 -7.53 -2.42 -8.99
N ASP A 12 -6.23 -2.51 -9.25
CA ASP A 12 -5.45 -3.75 -9.33
C ASP A 12 -4.81 -4.15 -7.98
N GLY A 13 -5.23 -3.54 -6.87
CA GLY A 13 -4.68 -3.82 -5.55
C GLY A 13 -3.29 -3.21 -5.35
N SER A 14 -2.99 -2.08 -6.00
CA SER A 14 -1.75 -1.34 -5.80
C SER A 14 -1.98 0.12 -5.41
N PHE A 15 -1.03 0.70 -4.68
CA PHE A 15 -0.90 2.13 -4.46
C PHE A 15 0.09 2.75 -5.44
N LEU A 16 -0.29 3.91 -5.96
CA LEU A 16 0.59 4.80 -6.69
C LEU A 16 1.09 5.89 -5.75
N LEU A 17 2.39 5.86 -5.48
CA LEU A 17 3.09 6.78 -4.62
C LEU A 17 3.93 7.76 -5.46
N ARG A 18 3.63 9.06 -5.35
CA ARG A 18 4.41 10.13 -5.98
C ARG A 18 5.02 11.04 -4.93
N LEU A 19 6.34 11.18 -4.96
CA LEU A 19 7.06 12.19 -4.20
C LEU A 19 7.01 13.53 -4.95
N ARG A 20 6.62 14.62 -4.28
CA ARG A 20 6.64 15.97 -4.87
C ARG A 20 8.05 16.54 -5.00
N VAL A 21 8.92 16.17 -4.07
CA VAL A 21 10.33 16.57 -4.03
C VAL A 21 11.16 15.30 -3.95
N PHE A 22 12.25 15.25 -4.71
CA PHE A 22 13.20 14.15 -4.62
C PHE A 22 13.93 14.23 -3.28
N GLU A 23 13.70 13.25 -2.42
CA GLU A 23 14.42 13.09 -1.15
C GLU A 23 15.12 11.72 -1.16
N PRO A 24 16.47 11.67 -1.23
CA PRO A 24 17.21 10.41 -1.29
C PRO A 24 16.90 9.45 -0.13
N GLY A 25 16.68 10.00 1.07
CA GLY A 25 16.30 9.24 2.26
C GLY A 25 14.94 8.55 2.10
N ALA A 26 13.93 9.27 1.62
CA ALA A 26 12.63 8.70 1.31
C ALA A 26 12.71 7.62 0.23
N VAL A 27 13.47 7.85 -0.84
CA VAL A 27 13.67 6.85 -1.90
C VAL A 27 14.30 5.58 -1.36
N ARG A 28 15.34 5.69 -0.52
CA ARG A 28 15.96 4.52 0.14
C ARG A 28 14.94 3.75 0.99
N ARG A 29 14.11 4.44 1.76
CA ARG A 29 13.08 3.80 2.58
C ARG A 29 11.99 3.13 1.72
N ILE A 30 11.53 3.77 0.64
CA ILE A 30 10.53 3.18 -0.27
C ILE A 30 11.08 1.89 -0.91
N ARG A 31 12.37 1.87 -1.25
CA ARG A 31 13.04 0.68 -1.79
C ARG A 31 13.10 -0.50 -0.80
N ALA A 32 12.82 -0.29 0.48
CA ALA A 32 12.74 -1.37 1.46
C ALA A 32 11.33 -2.02 1.51
N ILE A 33 10.29 -1.39 0.93
CA ILE A 33 8.91 -1.91 0.99
C ILE A 33 8.74 -3.14 0.08
N PRO A 34 8.38 -4.33 0.57
CA PRO A 34 8.27 -5.51 -0.29
C PRO A 34 7.30 -5.33 -1.46
N GLY A 35 7.67 -5.93 -2.61
CA GLY A 35 6.86 -5.88 -3.83
C GLY A 35 6.81 -4.52 -4.55
N ARG A 36 7.43 -3.45 -4.03
CA ARG A 36 7.50 -2.15 -4.74
C ARG A 36 8.11 -2.27 -6.14
N ARG A 37 7.58 -1.47 -7.06
CA ARG A 37 8.13 -1.26 -8.42
C ARG A 37 8.14 0.23 -8.77
N TRP A 38 9.19 0.68 -9.45
CA TRP A 38 9.20 2.03 -10.04
C TRP A 38 8.60 1.97 -11.44
N ASP A 39 7.64 2.86 -11.72
CA ASP A 39 7.08 3.09 -13.05
C ASP A 39 7.69 4.38 -13.63
N PRO A 40 8.66 4.27 -14.56
CA PRO A 40 9.32 5.45 -15.14
C PRO A 40 8.41 6.25 -16.07
N GLY A 41 7.41 5.62 -16.71
CA GLY A 41 6.48 6.30 -17.61
C GLY A 41 5.54 7.23 -16.85
N ARG A 42 5.03 6.78 -15.70
CA ARG A 42 4.13 7.58 -14.84
C ARG A 42 4.87 8.38 -13.75
N ARG A 43 6.17 8.11 -13.57
CA ARG A 43 7.04 8.64 -12.50
C ARG A 43 6.42 8.42 -11.12
N VAL A 44 6.01 7.20 -10.84
CA VAL A 44 5.42 6.79 -9.55
C VAL A 44 6.00 5.47 -9.08
N TRP A 45 6.01 5.27 -7.77
CA TRP A 45 6.20 3.95 -7.19
C TRP A 45 4.85 3.23 -7.15
N ARG A 46 4.79 2.03 -7.71
CA ARG A 46 3.71 1.07 -7.51
C ARG A 46 4.05 0.24 -6.28
N ILE A 47 3.19 0.29 -5.26
CA ILE A 47 3.35 -0.42 -4.00
C ILE A 47 2.16 -1.38 -3.88
N PRO A 48 2.34 -2.68 -3.63
CA PRO A 48 1.20 -3.58 -3.48
C PRO A 48 0.37 -3.19 -2.23
N ASP A 49 -0.94 -3.41 -2.28
CA ASP A 49 -1.85 -3.22 -1.15
C ASP A 49 -1.84 -4.46 -0.25
N THR A 50 -0.67 -4.81 0.27
CA THR A 50 -0.51 -5.87 1.26
C THR A 50 -0.36 -5.27 2.66
N PRO A 51 -0.72 -6.01 3.73
CA PRO A 51 -0.57 -5.52 5.11
C PRO A 51 0.85 -5.02 5.43
N GLU A 52 1.87 -5.75 4.97
CA GLU A 52 3.28 -5.39 5.17
C GLU A 52 3.64 -4.08 4.45
N ALA A 53 3.19 -3.92 3.20
CA ALA A 53 3.46 -2.71 2.42
C ALA A 53 2.71 -1.49 2.97
N VAL A 54 1.46 -1.67 3.41
CA VAL A 54 0.68 -0.65 4.12
C VAL A 54 1.36 -0.23 5.42
N ALA A 55 1.86 -1.19 6.22
CA ALA A 55 2.61 -0.89 7.44
C ALA A 55 3.88 -0.07 7.12
N GLY A 56 4.62 -0.46 6.08
CA GLY A 56 5.76 0.30 5.57
C GLY A 56 5.38 1.73 5.20
N LEU A 57 4.32 1.92 4.41
CA LEU A 57 3.86 3.26 4.02
C LEU A 57 3.47 4.13 5.22
N ARG A 58 2.78 3.57 6.21
CA ARG A 58 2.40 4.29 7.45
C ARG A 58 3.62 4.70 8.27
N ALA A 59 4.62 3.83 8.37
CA ALA A 59 5.87 4.15 9.07
C ALA A 59 6.68 5.23 8.34
N LEU A 60 6.73 5.19 7.01
CA LEU A 60 7.47 6.16 6.20
C LEU A 60 6.82 7.55 6.17
N PHE A 61 5.48 7.59 6.12
CA PHE A 61 4.72 8.82 5.92
C PHE A 61 3.64 8.96 7.00
N PRO A 62 4.04 9.19 8.28
CA PRO A 62 3.08 9.36 9.35
C PRO A 62 2.13 10.53 9.06
N GLY A 63 0.83 10.28 9.24
CA GLY A 63 -0.24 11.26 8.99
C GLY A 63 -0.68 11.40 7.53
N VAL A 64 -0.13 10.61 6.60
CA VAL A 64 -0.65 10.56 5.22
C VAL A 64 -1.80 9.56 5.14
N ARG A 65 -2.92 9.99 4.56
CA ARG A 65 -4.08 9.11 4.30
C ARG A 65 -3.74 8.11 3.20
N LEU A 66 -3.93 6.82 3.49
CA LEU A 66 -3.90 5.73 2.51
C LEU A 66 -5.34 5.39 2.10
N PRO A 67 -5.78 5.73 0.87
CA PRO A 67 -7.17 5.48 0.45
C PRO A 67 -7.48 3.98 0.41
N GLY A 68 -8.54 3.52 1.09
CA GLY A 68 -9.00 2.11 1.04
C GLY A 68 -8.13 1.09 1.77
N ALA A 69 -7.01 1.49 2.39
CA ALA A 69 -6.11 0.59 3.12
C ALA A 69 -6.68 0.10 4.48
N GLY A 70 -7.86 0.57 4.87
CA GLY A 70 -8.61 0.04 6.02
C GLY A 70 -9.46 -1.18 5.65
N ASP A 71 -9.79 -1.33 4.36
CA ASP A 71 -10.83 -2.27 3.92
C ASP A 71 -10.24 -3.60 3.41
N ALA A 72 -8.99 -3.63 2.95
CA ALA A 72 -8.38 -4.82 2.34
C ALA A 72 -8.08 -5.95 3.35
N ALA A 73 -7.55 -5.61 4.52
CA ALA A 73 -7.32 -6.60 5.59
C ALA A 73 -8.64 -7.15 6.15
N GLU A 74 -9.68 -6.31 6.22
CA GLU A 74 -11.01 -6.73 6.63
C GLU A 74 -11.72 -7.57 5.55
N ALA A 75 -11.47 -7.30 4.26
CA ALA A 75 -12.03 -8.08 3.16
C ALA A 75 -11.44 -9.49 3.10
N ASP A 76 -10.11 -9.62 3.22
CA ASP A 76 -9.44 -10.93 3.24
C ASP A 76 -9.89 -11.79 4.44
N GLU A 77 -10.01 -11.18 5.64
CA GLU A 77 -10.50 -11.88 6.83
C GLU A 77 -11.99 -12.28 6.67
N ARG A 78 -12.83 -11.39 6.14
CA ARG A 78 -14.25 -11.69 5.89
C ARG A 78 -14.41 -12.80 4.87
N ASP A 79 -13.66 -12.78 3.77
CA ASP A 79 -13.75 -13.78 2.71
C ASP A 79 -13.28 -15.16 3.23
N LEU A 80 -12.18 -15.21 3.98
CA LEU A 80 -11.73 -16.44 4.63
C LEU A 80 -12.76 -16.98 5.64
N VAL A 81 -13.28 -16.12 6.51
CA VAL A 81 -14.30 -16.50 7.50
C VAL A 81 -15.57 -17.01 6.80
N GLN A 82 -15.97 -16.40 5.69
CA GLN A 82 -17.13 -16.82 4.90
C GLN A 82 -16.88 -18.15 4.18
N GLU A 83 -15.67 -18.37 3.66
CA GLU A 83 -15.28 -19.65 3.05
C GLU A 83 -15.24 -20.78 4.08
N LEU A 84 -14.63 -20.54 5.24
CA LEU A 84 -14.62 -21.48 6.36
C LEU A 84 -16.04 -21.80 6.85
N ARG A 85 -16.91 -20.79 6.96
CA ARG A 85 -18.33 -20.99 7.30
C ARG A 85 -19.07 -21.82 6.26
N ARG A 86 -18.79 -21.63 4.96
CA ARG A 86 -19.37 -22.46 3.89
C ARG A 86 -18.88 -23.91 3.97
N ALA A 87 -17.60 -24.12 4.30
CA ALA A 87 -17.01 -25.46 4.41
C ALA A 87 -17.50 -26.27 5.62
N MET A 88 -17.97 -25.60 6.69
CA MET A 88 -18.46 -26.24 7.91
C MET A 88 -19.98 -26.51 7.93
N VAL A 89 -20.69 -26.30 6.82
CA VAL A 89 -22.16 -26.53 6.69
C VAL A 89 -22.48 -27.76 5.82
N LEU A 90 -21.47 -28.54 5.44
CA LEU A 90 -21.61 -29.88 4.85
C LEU A 90 -21.24 -30.96 5.87
#